data_AF-A0ABD3X8F9-F1
#
_entry.id   AF-A0ABD3X8F9-F1
#
_cell.length_a   1.000
_cell.length_b   1.000
_cell.length_c   1.000
_cell.angle_alpha   90.00
_cell.angle_beta   90.00
_cell.angle_gamma   90.00
#
_symmetry.space_group_name_H-M   'P 1'
#
loop_
_entity.id
_entity.type
_entity.pdbx_description
1 polymer ?
#
loop_
_entity_poly.entity_id
_entity_poly.type
_entity_poly.pdbx_seq_one_letter_code
_entity_poly.pdbx_strand_id
1 'polypeptide(L)'
;MEEFMRHRKISEDIITRMKEDGIDATVISMMDVEQLQKYLPRYGDCLATIAYAKQQRTLADTASSFTKGNIKEHFRRAALQAGNRNAKQILRKVEIGWLNTYGISGQKQVISTYGGRTRAVQVQIDATVSDILSTGKELLSQWNIKERKRW
;
A
#
# COMPACT_ATOMS: atom_id res chain seq x y z
N MET A 1 -11.40 26.71 5.49
CA MET A 1 -9.96 27.08 5.43
C MET A 1 -9.51 27.84 6.68
N GLU A 2 -10.17 28.95 7.04
CA GLU A 2 -9.82 29.75 8.21
C GLU A 2 -9.83 28.95 9.52
N GLU A 3 -10.85 28.11 9.70
CA GLU A 3 -10.97 27.24 10.88
C GLU A 3 -9.79 26.27 11.01
N PHE A 4 -9.28 25.74 9.90
CA PHE A 4 -8.08 24.90 9.88
C PHE A 4 -6.84 25.70 10.31
N MET A 5 -6.72 26.94 9.83
CA MET A 5 -5.60 27.82 10.20
C MET A 5 -5.65 28.25 11.67
N ARG A 6 -6.85 28.51 12.21
CA ARG A 6 -7.08 28.78 13.64
C ARG A 6 -6.71 27.59 14.51
N HIS A 7 -7.07 26.38 14.09
CA HIS A 7 -6.69 25.15 14.80
C HIS A 7 -5.17 24.95 14.84
N ARG A 8 -4.46 25.40 13.80
CA ARG A 8 -2.99 25.43 13.74
C ARG A 8 -2.34 26.60 14.47
N LYS A 9 -3.13 27.46 15.13
CA LYS A 9 -2.68 28.65 15.87
C LYS A 9 -1.96 29.67 14.98
N ILE A 10 -2.37 29.79 13.72
CA ILE A 10 -1.93 30.89 12.85
C ILE A 10 -2.60 32.19 13.31
N SER A 11 -1.86 33.30 13.34
CA SER A 11 -2.40 34.59 13.80
C SER A 11 -3.57 35.06 12.92
N GLU A 12 -4.58 35.67 13.56
CA GLU A 12 -5.73 36.26 12.86
C GLU A 12 -5.34 37.35 11.87
N ASP A 13 -4.26 38.09 12.15
CA ASP A 13 -3.76 39.14 11.25
C ASP A 13 -3.31 38.53 9.92
N ILE A 14 -2.70 37.35 9.95
CA ILE A 14 -2.25 36.63 8.75
C ILE A 14 -3.46 36.12 7.97
N ILE A 15 -4.45 35.54 8.66
CA ILE A 15 -5.68 35.05 8.04
C ILE A 15 -6.45 36.21 7.38
N THR A 16 -6.51 37.36 8.03
CA THR A 16 -7.16 38.58 7.50
C THR A 16 -6.43 39.10 6.28
N ARG A 17 -5.09 39.21 6.34
CA ARG A 17 -4.28 39.64 5.20
C ARG A 17 -4.40 38.69 3.99
N MET A 18 -4.41 37.39 4.23
CA MET A 18 -4.61 36.40 3.16
C MET A 18 -5.99 36.56 2.50
N LYS A 19 -7.04 36.91 3.27
CA LYS A 19 -8.36 37.22 2.69
C LYS A 19 -8.37 38.50 1.87
N GLU A 20 -7.74 39.56 2.37
CA GLU A 20 -7.64 40.85 1.68
C GLU A 20 -6.92 40.69 0.33
N ASP A 21 -5.87 39.86 0.30
CA ASP A 21 -5.12 39.52 -0.91
C ASP A 21 -5.83 38.49 -1.82
N GLY A 22 -7.06 38.08 -1.48
CA GLY A 22 -7.85 37.14 -2.28
C GLY A 22 -7.31 35.71 -2.29
N ILE A 23 -6.49 35.34 -1.29
CA ILE A 23 -5.86 34.03 -1.19
C ILE A 23 -6.83 33.06 -0.50
N ASP A 24 -7.58 32.33 -1.31
CA ASP A 24 -8.47 31.27 -0.85
C ASP A 24 -7.85 29.86 -1.00
N ALA A 25 -8.60 28.83 -0.60
CA ALA A 25 -8.17 27.44 -0.72
C ALA A 25 -7.91 27.02 -2.17
N THR A 26 -8.58 27.63 -3.15
CA THR A 26 -8.35 27.32 -4.56
C THR A 26 -7.01 27.89 -5.01
N VAL A 27 -6.74 29.16 -4.74
CA VAL A 27 -5.48 29.83 -5.07
C VAL A 27 -4.31 29.09 -4.44
N ILE A 28 -4.42 28.74 -3.16
CA ILE A 28 -3.35 28.06 -2.41
C ILE A 28 -2.98 26.71 -2.99
N SER A 29 -3.94 25.95 -3.50
CA SER A 29 -3.65 24.66 -4.10
C SER A 29 -2.88 24.78 -5.43
N MET A 30 -2.81 25.98 -6.03
CA MET A 30 -2.03 26.33 -7.22
C MET A 30 -0.73 27.09 -6.87
N MET A 31 -0.58 27.57 -5.64
CA MET A 31 0.61 28.31 -5.21
C MET A 31 1.77 27.38 -4.84
N ASP A 32 2.98 27.85 -5.10
CA ASP A 32 4.20 27.20 -4.62
C ASP A 32 4.48 27.56 -3.16
N VAL A 33 5.23 26.69 -2.47
CA VAL A 33 5.55 26.85 -1.05
C VAL A 33 6.26 28.18 -0.77
N GLU A 34 7.16 28.59 -1.68
CA GLU A 34 7.91 29.84 -1.61
C GLU A 34 7.00 31.07 -1.64
N GLN A 35 5.91 31.01 -2.41
CA GLN A 35 4.92 32.08 -2.50
C GLN A 35 4.06 32.15 -1.24
N LEU A 36 3.68 30.99 -0.69
CA LEU A 36 2.89 30.89 0.54
C LEU A 36 3.71 31.27 1.78
N GLN A 37 5.03 31.13 1.73
CA GLN A 37 5.95 31.48 2.81
C GLN A 37 5.97 32.99 3.12
N LYS A 38 5.50 33.84 2.19
CA LYS A 38 5.30 35.27 2.42
C LYS A 38 4.24 35.57 3.49
N TYR A 39 3.32 34.64 3.72
CA TYR A 39 2.26 34.72 4.72
C TYR A 39 2.55 33.78 5.90
N LEU A 40 2.95 32.55 5.61
CA LEU A 40 3.21 31.51 6.59
C LEU A 40 4.73 31.26 6.69
N PRO A 41 5.45 31.86 7.64
CA PRO A 41 6.91 31.72 7.71
C PRO A 41 7.37 30.29 8.07
N ARG A 42 6.50 29.50 8.70
CA ARG A 42 6.78 28.11 9.07
C ARG A 42 6.50 27.19 7.89
N TYR A 43 7.55 26.57 7.36
CA TYR A 43 7.46 25.66 6.21
C TYR A 43 6.44 24.52 6.39
N GLY A 44 6.34 23.95 7.60
CA GLY A 44 5.37 22.90 7.90
C GLY A 44 3.91 23.36 7.80
N ASP A 45 3.63 24.63 8.10
CA ASP A 45 2.29 25.20 7.99
C ASP A 45 1.95 25.51 6.53
N CYS A 46 2.93 25.90 5.70
CA CYS A 46 2.75 26.00 4.25
C CYS A 46 2.34 24.64 3.66
N LEU A 47 3.11 23.59 3.94
CA LEU A 47 2.85 22.24 3.41
C LEU A 47 1.47 21.74 3.81
N ALA A 48 1.12 21.91 5.08
CA ALA A 48 -0.17 21.47 5.57
C ALA A 48 -1.34 22.26 4.99
N THR A 49 -1.17 23.56 4.78
CA THR A 49 -2.16 24.44 4.18
C THR A 49 -2.39 24.07 2.70
N ILE A 50 -1.32 23.80 1.95
CA ILE A 50 -1.39 23.31 0.56
C ILE A 50 -2.07 21.93 0.50
N ALA A 51 -1.71 21.02 1.41
CA ALA A 51 -2.31 19.69 1.47
C ALA A 51 -3.81 19.75 1.78
N TYR A 52 -4.20 20.56 2.78
CA TYR A 52 -5.60 20.81 3.12
C TYR A 52 -6.38 21.40 1.93
N ALA A 53 -5.82 22.41 1.27
CA ALA A 53 -6.41 23.04 0.09
C ALA A 53 -6.62 22.06 -1.08
N LYS A 54 -5.64 21.20 -1.36
CA LYS A 54 -5.75 20.15 -2.38
C LYS A 54 -6.81 19.11 -2.02
N GLN A 55 -6.93 18.75 -0.74
CA GLN A 55 -7.98 17.85 -0.25
C GLN A 55 -9.38 18.45 -0.37
N GLN A 56 -9.54 19.76 -0.13
CA GLN A 56 -10.83 20.42 -0.33
C GLN A 56 -11.24 20.45 -1.81
N ARG A 57 -10.28 20.63 -2.72
CA ARG A 57 -10.53 20.47 -4.17
C ARG A 57 -10.97 19.07 -4.52
N THR A 58 -10.27 18.03 -4.07
CA THR A 58 -10.67 16.65 -4.39
C THR A 58 -12.05 16.32 -3.83
N LEU A 59 -12.44 16.83 -2.66
CA LEU A 59 -13.79 16.67 -2.14
C LEU A 59 -14.84 17.42 -2.98
N ALA A 60 -14.53 18.64 -3.42
CA ALA A 60 -15.41 19.43 -4.30
C ALA A 60 -15.53 18.81 -5.72
N ASP A 61 -14.43 18.29 -6.26
CA ASP A 61 -14.37 17.60 -7.55
C ASP A 61 -15.04 16.22 -7.48
N THR A 62 -14.95 15.55 -6.34
CA THR A 62 -15.71 14.31 -6.08
C THR A 62 -17.20 14.60 -5.94
N ALA A 63 -17.59 15.73 -5.34
CA ALA A 63 -18.98 16.18 -5.25
C ALA A 63 -19.55 16.58 -6.62
N SER A 64 -18.76 17.19 -7.50
CA SER A 64 -19.17 17.51 -8.88
C SER A 64 -19.17 16.29 -9.80
N SER A 65 -18.34 15.29 -9.52
CA SER A 65 -18.36 13.98 -10.21
C SER A 65 -19.49 13.07 -9.72
N PHE A 66 -20.04 13.32 -8.53
CA PHE A 66 -21.15 12.55 -7.95
C PHE A 66 -22.48 12.71 -8.71
N THR A 67 -22.62 13.71 -9.58
CA THR A 67 -23.83 13.89 -10.41
C THR A 67 -23.74 13.25 -11.80
N LYS A 68 -22.61 12.62 -12.17
CA LYS A 68 -22.48 11.87 -13.44
C LYS A 68 -22.00 10.43 -13.32
N GLY A 69 -21.59 9.98 -12.14
CA GLY A 69 -21.41 8.55 -11.84
C GLY A 69 -22.60 8.04 -11.05
N ASN A 70 -23.43 7.19 -11.66
CA ASN A 70 -24.64 6.60 -11.10
C ASN A 70 -24.37 6.06 -9.67
N ILE A 71 -24.69 6.84 -8.64
CA ILE A 71 -24.44 6.54 -7.21
C ILE A 71 -25.03 5.17 -6.84
N LYS A 72 -26.18 4.83 -7.46
CA LYS A 72 -26.81 3.50 -7.34
C LYS A 72 -25.88 2.37 -7.77
N GLU A 73 -25.05 2.56 -8.79
CA GLU A 73 -24.10 1.54 -9.27
C GLU A 73 -22.90 1.39 -8.33
N HIS A 74 -22.41 2.47 -7.70
CA HIS A 74 -21.37 2.37 -6.66
C HIS A 74 -21.89 1.71 -5.38
N PHE A 75 -23.10 2.06 -4.91
CA PHE A 75 -23.73 1.35 -3.79
C PHE A 75 -24.09 -0.09 -4.16
N ARG A 76 -24.50 -0.37 -5.40
CA ARG A 76 -24.73 -1.75 -5.88
C ARG A 76 -23.43 -2.54 -5.91
N ARG A 77 -22.31 -1.96 -6.38
CA ARG A 77 -20.99 -2.61 -6.35
C ARG A 77 -20.44 -2.79 -4.94
N ALA A 78 -20.63 -1.81 -4.04
CA ALA A 78 -20.23 -1.92 -2.64
C ALA A 78 -21.07 -2.96 -1.88
N ALA A 79 -22.39 -3.01 -2.11
CA ALA A 79 -23.28 -4.02 -1.58
C ALA A 79 -23.00 -5.42 -2.17
N LEU A 80 -22.62 -5.52 -3.44
CA LEU A 80 -22.15 -6.77 -4.07
C LEU A 80 -20.80 -7.27 -3.50
N GLN A 81 -20.03 -6.41 -2.83
CA GLN A 81 -18.76 -6.78 -2.18
C GLN A 81 -18.93 -7.10 -0.68
N ALA A 82 -20.06 -6.75 -0.07
CA ALA A 82 -20.40 -7.21 1.28
C ALA A 82 -20.62 -8.73 1.26
N GLY A 83 -19.63 -9.47 1.76
CA GLY A 83 -19.59 -10.94 1.66
C GLY A 83 -18.76 -11.47 0.49
N ASN A 84 -17.83 -10.68 -0.07
CA ASN A 84 -16.86 -11.16 -1.05
C ASN A 84 -16.08 -12.38 -0.50
N ARG A 85 -16.50 -13.58 -0.91
CA ARG A 85 -15.89 -14.85 -0.52
C ARG A 85 -14.41 -14.94 -0.92
N ASN A 86 -13.99 -14.16 -1.92
CA ASN A 86 -12.60 -14.08 -2.35
C ASN A 86 -11.68 -13.31 -1.40
N ALA A 87 -12.20 -12.51 -0.45
CA ALA A 87 -11.40 -11.83 0.57
C ALA A 87 -11.05 -12.75 1.76
N LYS A 88 -11.75 -13.88 1.91
CA LYS A 88 -11.47 -14.91 2.93
C LYS A 88 -10.64 -16.04 2.31
N GLN A 89 -9.48 -15.72 1.74
CA GLN A 89 -8.58 -16.75 1.23
C GLN A 89 -7.97 -17.51 2.42
N ILE A 90 -8.47 -18.73 2.61
CA ILE A 90 -7.98 -19.69 3.60
C ILE A 90 -6.58 -20.19 3.21
N LEU A 91 -6.29 -20.21 1.91
CA LEU A 91 -5.06 -20.73 1.34
C LEU A 91 -4.26 -19.63 0.66
N ARG A 92 -2.93 -19.69 0.79
CA ARG A 92 -1.96 -18.90 0.04
C ARG A 92 -1.05 -19.81 -0.76
N LYS A 93 -0.59 -19.34 -1.92
CA LYS A 93 0.41 -20.03 -2.74
C LYS A 93 1.80 -19.63 -2.28
N VAL A 94 2.63 -20.61 -1.97
CA VAL A 94 4.04 -20.42 -1.59
C VAL A 94 4.94 -21.23 -2.51
N GLU A 95 6.16 -20.75 -2.75
CA GLU A 95 7.16 -21.46 -3.52
C GLU A 95 8.22 -22.05 -2.59
N ILE A 96 8.47 -23.34 -2.72
CA ILE A 96 9.42 -24.10 -1.90
C ILE A 96 10.42 -24.76 -2.83
N GLY A 97 11.71 -24.55 -2.60
CA GLY A 97 12.78 -25.11 -3.42
C GLY A 97 14.05 -25.35 -2.62
N TRP A 98 14.94 -26.17 -3.17
CA TRP A 98 16.22 -26.46 -2.55
C TRP A 98 17.27 -25.44 -2.99
N LEU A 99 17.89 -24.77 -2.02
CA LEU A 99 19.01 -23.87 -2.22
C LEU A 99 20.25 -24.53 -1.62
N ASN A 100 21.35 -24.55 -2.38
CA ASN A 100 22.65 -24.95 -1.86
C ASN A 100 23.55 -23.71 -1.73
N THR A 101 24.23 -23.60 -0.59
CA THR A 101 25.16 -22.52 -0.28
C THR A 101 26.56 -22.91 -0.73
N TYR A 102 27.10 -22.20 -1.71
CA TYR A 102 28.44 -22.45 -2.24
C TYR A 102 29.42 -21.37 -1.77
N GLY A 103 29.65 -21.28 -0.46
CA GLY A 103 30.62 -20.35 0.15
C GLY A 103 30.58 -18.94 -0.45
N ILE A 104 31.71 -18.50 -1.01
CA ILE A 104 31.91 -17.17 -1.61
C ILE A 104 31.00 -16.92 -2.83
N SER A 105 30.58 -17.98 -3.53
CA SER A 105 29.76 -17.89 -4.74
C SER A 105 28.25 -17.79 -4.49
N GLY A 106 27.84 -17.69 -3.22
CA GLY A 106 26.45 -17.42 -2.83
C GLY A 106 25.54 -18.66 -2.84
N GLN A 107 24.23 -18.41 -2.87
CA GLN A 107 23.20 -19.45 -2.89
C GLN A 107 22.78 -19.76 -4.32
N LYS A 108 22.79 -21.03 -4.70
CA LYS A 108 22.27 -21.48 -6.00
C LYS A 108 21.14 -22.46 -5.80
N GLN A 109 20.10 -22.28 -6.60
CA GLN A 109 18.98 -23.20 -6.64
C GLN A 109 19.43 -24.53 -7.25
N VAL A 110 19.08 -25.63 -6.59
CA VAL A 110 19.33 -26.97 -7.11
C VAL A 110 18.24 -27.30 -8.12
N ILE A 111 18.63 -27.73 -9.32
CA ILE A 111 17.70 -28.21 -10.35
C ILE A 111 18.04 -29.68 -10.58
N SER A 112 17.16 -30.57 -10.09
CA SER A 112 17.27 -32.01 -10.33
C SER A 112 16.03 -32.49 -11.07
N THR A 113 16.24 -33.41 -12.00
CA THR A 113 15.20 -34.12 -12.77
C THR A 113 14.18 -34.83 -11.89
N TYR A 114 14.55 -35.20 -10.65
CA TYR A 114 13.72 -35.99 -9.73
C TYR A 114 13.26 -35.24 -8.47
N GLY A 115 13.30 -33.91 -8.46
CA GLY A 115 12.64 -33.16 -7.37
C GLY A 115 13.45 -32.06 -6.68
N GLY A 116 14.53 -31.55 -7.28
CA GLY A 116 15.28 -30.41 -6.71
C GLY A 116 14.68 -29.03 -7.02
N ARG A 117 13.86 -28.94 -8.07
CA ARG A 117 13.31 -27.66 -8.57
C ARG A 117 12.26 -27.09 -7.61
N THR A 118 12.13 -25.76 -7.61
CA THR A 118 11.03 -25.04 -6.93
C THR A 118 9.67 -25.61 -7.30
N ARG A 119 8.84 -25.81 -6.28
CA ARG A 119 7.45 -26.24 -6.36
C ARG A 119 6.57 -25.17 -5.75
N ALA A 120 5.47 -24.86 -6.43
CA ALA A 120 4.44 -24.03 -5.85
C ALA A 120 3.43 -24.91 -5.11
N VAL A 121 3.15 -24.57 -3.85
CA VAL A 121 2.27 -25.32 -2.95
C VAL A 121 1.23 -24.38 -2.39
N GLN A 122 0.02 -24.87 -2.19
CA GLN A 122 -1.02 -24.15 -1.47
C GLN A 122 -0.95 -24.54 0.01
N VAL A 123 -0.79 -23.54 0.87
CA VAL A 123 -0.73 -23.72 2.33
C VAL A 123 -1.77 -22.82 2.97
N GLN A 124 -2.20 -23.16 4.19
CA GLN A 124 -3.08 -22.30 4.95
C GLN A 124 -2.41 -20.94 5.22
N ILE A 125 -3.21 -19.87 5.29
CA ILE A 125 -2.67 -18.52 5.51
C ILE A 125 -2.05 -18.35 6.91
N ASP A 126 -2.58 -19.07 7.89
CA ASP A 126 -2.08 -19.17 9.27
C ASP A 126 -0.99 -20.23 9.46
N ALA A 127 -0.65 -20.98 8.40
CA ALA A 127 0.42 -21.97 8.45
C ALA A 127 1.74 -21.32 8.86
N THR A 128 2.38 -21.93 9.86
CA THR A 128 3.65 -21.45 10.39
C THR A 128 4.81 -21.87 9.50
N VAL A 129 6.00 -21.32 9.76
CA VAL A 129 7.23 -21.73 9.07
C VAL A 129 7.51 -23.22 9.26
N SER A 130 7.15 -23.80 10.42
CA SER A 130 7.32 -25.22 10.70
C SER A 130 6.46 -26.10 9.77
N ASP A 131 5.21 -25.70 9.54
CA ASP A 131 4.27 -26.43 8.67
C ASP A 131 4.69 -26.37 7.21
N ILE A 132 5.22 -25.23 6.78
CA ILE A 132 5.79 -25.07 5.43
C ILE A 132 7.06 -25.91 5.30
N LEU A 133 7.89 -25.99 6.35
CA LEU A 133 9.12 -26.77 6.36
C LEU A 133 8.84 -28.28 6.31
N SER A 134 7.84 -28.79 7.04
CA SER A 134 7.46 -30.21 6.98
C SER A 134 6.97 -30.58 5.57
N THR A 135 6.11 -29.74 5.00
CA THR A 135 5.61 -29.87 3.62
C THR A 135 6.77 -29.88 2.62
N GLY A 136 7.73 -28.95 2.77
CA GLY A 136 8.93 -28.89 1.94
C GLY A 136 9.82 -30.13 2.05
N LYS A 137 10.02 -30.65 3.28
CA LYS A 137 10.76 -31.89 3.50
C LYS A 137 10.08 -33.06 2.80
N GLU A 138 8.78 -33.24 2.94
CA GLU A 138 8.05 -34.32 2.28
C GLU A 138 8.16 -34.23 0.75
N LEU A 139 7.85 -33.06 0.19
CA LEU A 139 7.88 -32.83 -1.27
C LEU A 139 9.27 -33.02 -1.89
N LEU A 140 10.33 -32.66 -1.16
CA LEU A 140 11.70 -32.71 -1.64
C LEU A 140 12.47 -33.96 -1.14
N SER A 141 11.89 -34.76 -0.24
CA SER A 141 12.51 -35.96 0.36
C SER A 141 12.69 -37.13 -0.60
N GLN A 142 12.05 -37.13 -1.77
CA GLN A 142 12.28 -38.13 -2.83
C GLN A 142 13.77 -38.19 -3.27
N TRP A 143 14.56 -37.16 -2.92
CA TRP A 143 16.02 -37.14 -3.06
C TRP A 143 16.75 -38.02 -2.02
N ASN A 144 16.31 -38.03 -0.76
CA ASN A 144 17.02 -38.63 0.38
C ASN A 144 16.98 -40.18 0.38
N ILE A 145 16.00 -40.78 -0.29
CA ILE A 145 15.82 -42.25 -0.34
C ILE A 145 16.76 -42.92 -1.35
N LYS A 146 17.24 -42.20 -2.37
CA LYS A 146 18.10 -42.79 -3.42
C LYS A 146 19.60 -42.54 -3.22
N GLU A 147 20.01 -41.47 -2.56
CA GLU A 147 21.44 -41.27 -2.24
C GLU A 147 21.99 -42.33 -1.27
N ARG A 148 21.13 -42.86 -0.38
CA ARG A 148 21.47 -44.01 0.48
C ARG A 148 21.60 -45.36 -0.24
N LYS A 149 21.20 -45.46 -1.50
CA LYS A 149 21.32 -46.70 -2.32
C LYS A 149 22.45 -46.63 -3.36
N ARG A 150 23.30 -45.60 -3.29
CA ARG A 150 24.42 -45.39 -4.23
C ARG A 150 25.80 -45.50 -3.58
N TRP A 151 25.87 -46.10 -2.41
CA TRP A 151 27.10 -46.53 -1.74
C TRP A 151 27.00 -48.02 -1.44
#